data_AF-K2RPQ9-F1
#
_entry.id   AF-K2RPQ9-F1
#
_cell.length_a   1.000
_cell.length_b   1.000
_cell.length_c   1.000
_cell.angle_alpha   90.00
_cell.angle_beta   90.00
_cell.angle_gamma   90.00
#
_symmetry.space_group_name_H-M   'P 1'
#
loop_
_entity.id
_entity.type
_entity.pdbx_description
1 polymer ?
#
loop_
_entity_poly.entity_id
_entity_poly.type
_entity_poly.pdbx_seq_one_letter_code
_entity_poly.pdbx_strand_id
1 'polypeptide(L)' 'MVLYGVIPTLQPANFGRVYAAYGGVFIAMTLIWGWQIDKVIPDKFDIIGASIALTGVFIIMYWPRS' A
#
# COMPACT_ATOMS: atom_id res chain seq x y z
N MET A 1 -22.41 2.52 -13.11
CA MET A 1 -21.07 1.96 -13.41
C MET A 1 -20.07 3.01 -13.91
N VAL A 2 -20.48 4.05 -14.65
CA VAL A 2 -19.58 5.14 -15.09
C VAL A 2 -19.15 6.08 -13.96
N LEU A 3 -20.00 6.30 -12.95
CA LEU A 3 -19.74 7.24 -11.85
C LEU A 3 -18.57 6.86 -10.94
N TYR A 4 -18.27 5.56 -10.76
CA TYR A 4 -17.16 5.11 -9.92
C TYR A 4 -15.77 5.37 -10.54
N GLY A 5 -15.68 5.62 -11.85
CA GLY A 5 -14.44 5.99 -12.54
C GLY A 5 -14.11 7.48 -12.45
N VAL A 6 -15.07 8.33 -12.08
CA VAL A 6 -14.93 9.80 -12.00
C VAL A 6 -14.53 10.26 -10.60
N ILE A 7 -14.80 9.46 -9.58
CA ILE A 7 -14.45 9.78 -8.18
C ILE A 7 -12.92 9.77 -7.93
N PRO A 8 -12.11 8.83 -8.50
CA PRO A 8 -10.66 8.83 -8.31
C PRO A 8 -9.94 9.98 -9.02
N THR A 9 -10.53 10.53 -10.09
CA THR A 9 -9.94 11.63 -10.88
C THR A 9 -10.21 13.00 -10.28
N LEU A 10 -11.16 13.12 -9.36
CA LEU A 10 -11.49 14.33 -8.61
C LEU A 10 -10.63 14.53 -7.36
N GLN A 11 -9.66 13.66 -7.09
CA GLN A 11 -8.87 13.74 -5.88
C GLN A 11 -7.83 14.88 -5.99
N PRO A 12 -7.88 15.90 -5.10
CA PRO A 12 -6.96 17.06 -5.14
C PRO A 12 -5.51 16.70 -4.76
N ALA A 13 -5.23 15.43 -4.45
CA ALA A 13 -3.93 14.92 -4.06
C ALA A 13 -3.28 14.11 -5.19
N ASN A 14 -1.98 14.32 -5.39
CA ASN A 14 -1.17 13.71 -6.44
C ASN A 14 -1.47 12.19 -6.59
N PHE A 15 -2.07 11.80 -7.72
CA PHE A 15 -2.64 10.45 -7.95
C PHE A 15 -1.67 9.31 -7.57
N GLY A 16 -0.37 9.51 -7.85
CA GLY A 16 0.68 8.55 -7.50
C GLY A 16 0.88 8.33 -6.00
N ARG A 17 0.70 9.36 -5.16
CA ARG A 17 0.85 9.22 -3.69
C ARG A 17 -0.28 8.42 -3.07
N VAL A 18 -1.48 8.63 -3.55
CA VAL A 18 -2.67 7.94 -3.03
C VAL A 18 -2.65 6.47 -3.45
N TYR A 19 -2.27 6.19 -4.69
CA TYR A 19 -2.10 4.81 -5.15
C TYR A 19 -0.99 4.06 -4.37
N ALA A 20 0.12 4.74 -4.06
CA ALA A 20 1.17 4.18 -3.22
C ALA A 20 0.68 3.89 -1.79
N ALA A 21 -0.07 4.82 -1.18
CA ALA A 21 -0.64 4.61 0.15
C ALA A 21 -1.58 3.40 0.20
N TYR A 22 -2.45 3.21 -0.80
CA TYR A 22 -3.29 2.02 -0.90
C TYR A 22 -2.48 0.73 -1.01
N GLY A 23 -1.41 0.73 -1.81
CA GLY A 23 -0.50 -0.41 -1.91
C GLY A 23 0.14 -0.78 -0.57
N GLY A 24 0.58 0.22 0.21
CA GLY A 24 1.17 0.01 1.53
C GLY A 24 0.18 -0.55 2.55
N VAL A 25 -1.05 0.01 2.58
CA VAL A 25 -2.12 -0.49 3.45
C VAL A 25 -2.49 -1.93 3.10
N PHE A 26 -2.54 -2.27 1.82
CA PHE A 26 -2.86 -3.62 1.36
C PHE A 26 -1.81 -4.65 1.85
N ILE A 27 -0.52 -4.32 1.76
CA ILE A 27 0.58 -5.18 2.23
C ILE A 27 0.54 -5.38 3.73
N ALA A 28 0.33 -4.30 4.50
CA ALA A 28 0.22 -4.40 5.96
C ALA A 28 -1.00 -5.25 6.37
N MET A 29 -2.14 -5.04 5.73
CA MET A 29 -3.38 -5.77 6.03
C MET A 29 -3.27 -7.25 5.67
N THR A 30 -2.65 -7.61 4.53
CA THR A 30 -2.45 -9.01 4.15
C THR A 30 -1.51 -9.75 5.11
N LEU A 31 -0.44 -9.10 5.60
CA LEU A 31 0.43 -9.71 6.61
C LEU A 31 -0.30 -9.96 7.93
N ILE A 32 -1.05 -8.97 8.41
CA ILE A 32 -1.82 -9.08 9.67
C ILE A 32 -2.89 -10.18 9.53
N TRP A 33 -3.59 -10.23 8.40
CA TRP A 33 -4.63 -11.22 8.14
C TRP A 33 -4.07 -12.63 8.03
N GLY A 34 -2.99 -12.83 7.25
CA GLY A 34 -2.33 -14.13 7.12
C GLY A 34 -1.81 -14.65 8.47
N TRP A 35 -1.38 -13.76 9.35
CA TRP A 35 -0.94 -14.13 10.69
C TRP A 35 -2.10 -14.43 11.65
N GLN A 36 -3.11 -13.56 11.75
CA GLN A 36 -4.20 -13.70 12.72
C GLN A 36 -5.24 -14.75 12.33
N ILE A 37 -5.57 -14.86 11.04
CA ILE A 37 -6.69 -15.68 10.55
C ILE A 37 -6.17 -17.00 10.00
N ASP A 38 -5.16 -16.97 9.14
CA ASP A 38 -4.63 -18.19 8.54
C ASP A 38 -3.61 -18.91 9.44
N LYS A 39 -3.23 -18.31 10.59
CA LYS A 39 -2.20 -18.80 11.53
C LYS A 39 -0.87 -19.12 10.85
N VAL A 40 -0.62 -18.53 9.68
CA VAL A 40 0.64 -18.65 8.98
C VAL A 40 1.63 -17.76 9.72
N ILE A 41 2.64 -18.37 10.33
CA ILE A 41 3.71 -17.63 10.99
C ILE A 41 4.44 -16.89 9.87
N PRO A 42 4.43 -15.54 9.86
CA PRO A 42 5.12 -14.79 8.81
C PRO A 42 6.60 -15.14 8.85
N ASP A 43 7.14 -15.55 7.70
CA ASP A 43 8.54 -15.90 7.61
C ASP A 43 9.40 -14.63 7.71
N LYS A 44 10.67 -14.78 8.09
CA LYS A 44 11.63 -13.68 8.08
C LYS A 44 11.69 -13.00 6.72
N PHE A 45 11.52 -13.76 5.64
CA PHE A 45 11.46 -13.23 4.28
C PHE A 45 10.18 -12.42 4.00
N ASP A 46 9.03 -12.80 4.57
CA ASP A 46 7.79 -12.03 4.44
C ASP A 46 7.92 -10.66 5.13
N ILE A 47 8.52 -10.65 6.31
CA ILE A 47 8.76 -9.41 7.07
C ILE A 47 9.74 -8.50 6.31
N ILE A 48 10.82 -9.05 5.77
CA ILE A 48 11.79 -8.30 4.96
C ILE A 48 11.13 -7.75 3.69
N GLY A 49 10.34 -8.57 2.98
CA GLY A 49 9.60 -8.17 1.78
C GLY A 49 8.60 -7.06 2.07
N ALA A 50 7.83 -7.19 3.15
CA ALA A 50 6.89 -6.17 3.61
C ALA A 50 7.61 -4.86 3.97
N SER A 51 8.77 -4.95 4.64
CA SER A 51 9.58 -3.79 5.01
C SER A 51 10.10 -3.04 3.77
N ILE A 52 10.58 -3.77 2.76
CA ILE A 52 11.04 -3.19 1.49
C ILE A 52 9.89 -2.53 0.74
N ALA A 53 8.73 -3.18 0.67
CA ALA A 53 7.58 -2.64 -0.04
C ALA A 53 7.00 -1.40 0.66
N LEU A 54 6.91 -1.42 1.99
CA LEU A 54 6.53 -0.23 2.78
C LEU A 54 7.54 0.90 2.60
N THR A 55 8.84 0.59 2.56
CA THR A 55 9.88 1.60 2.25
C THR A 55 9.66 2.21 0.87
N GLY A 56 9.33 1.40 -0.14
CA GLY A 56 8.96 1.88 -1.49
C GLY A 56 7.75 2.82 -1.47
N VAL A 57 6.73 2.52 -0.67
CA VAL A 57 5.55 3.39 -0.47
C VAL A 57 5.93 4.70 0.21
N PHE A 58 6.77 4.66 1.25
CA PHE A 58 7.30 5.85 1.90
C PHE A 58 8.10 6.72 0.93
N ILE A 59 8.93 6.12 0.09
CA ILE A 59 9.64 6.83 -0.97
C ILE A 59 8.62 7.50 -1.89
N ILE A 60 7.62 6.80 -2.41
CA ILE A 60 6.66 7.42 -3.35
C ILE A 60 5.82 8.54 -2.68
N MET A 61 5.47 8.41 -1.39
CA MET A 61 4.76 9.44 -0.64
C MET A 61 5.61 10.69 -0.38
N TYR A 62 6.84 10.50 0.10
CA TYR A 62 7.71 11.58 0.56
C TYR A 62 8.69 12.10 -0.49
N TRP A 63 8.84 11.43 -1.64
CA TRP A 63 9.71 11.89 -2.71
C TRP A 63 9.13 13.15 -3.38
N PRO A 64 9.80 14.30 -3.25
CA PRO A 64 9.37 15.52 -3.92
C PRO A 64 9.86 15.44 -5.36
N ARG A 65 8.93 15.20 -6.30
CA ARG A 65 9.18 15.61 -7.69
C ARG A 65 8.89 17.11 -7.74
N SER A 66 9.98 17.89 -7.73
CA SER A 66 9.97 19.30 -8.13
C SER A 66 9.47 19.46 -9.56
#